data_AF-A0A521TQK7-F1
#
_entry.id   AF-A0A521TQK7-F1
#
_cell.length_a   1.000
_cell.length_b   1.000
_cell.length_c   1.000
_cell.angle_alpha   90.00
_cell.angle_beta   90.00
_cell.angle_gamma   90.00
#
_symmetry.space_group_name_H-M   'P 1'
#
loop_
_entity.id
_entity.type
_entity.pdbx_description
1 polymer ?
#
loop_
_entity_poly.entity_id
_entity_poly.type
_entity_poly.pdbx_seq_one_letter_code
_entity_poly.pdbx_strand_id
1 'polypeptide(L)'
;MIRRAACLSLLLGCVGNAPVEPPSLDLAMFASRVQPVLAARCASPACHGSDRRRLRVYAPGFFRSDPRRVHRDEPITADELAANERSAAAFVVEAPSAAESLLVTKPLHQVAHLGGQVFSASDDEHATLLAWIRTGAIP
;
A
#
# COMPACT_ATOMS: atom_id res chain seq x y z
N MET A 1 38.32 -40.68 33.09
CA MET A 1 36.93 -40.25 33.30
C MET A 1 36.50 -39.42 32.09
N ILE A 2 35.71 -39.98 31.18
CA ILE A 2 35.31 -39.32 29.92
C ILE A 2 33.97 -38.61 30.13
N ARG A 3 33.97 -37.27 30.08
CA ARG A 3 32.75 -36.45 30.07
C ARG A 3 32.22 -36.38 28.64
N ARG A 4 31.07 -37.03 28.37
CA ARG A 4 30.27 -36.78 27.17
C ARG A 4 29.43 -35.53 27.41
N ALA A 5 29.80 -34.42 26.80
CA ALA A 5 28.96 -33.24 26.75
C ALA A 5 27.90 -33.44 25.65
N ALA A 6 26.63 -33.31 26.04
CA ALA A 6 25.47 -33.36 25.18
C ALA A 6 25.48 -32.16 24.21
N CYS A 7 25.16 -32.41 22.94
CA CYS A 7 24.84 -31.37 21.97
C CYS A 7 23.32 -31.36 21.80
N LEU A 8 22.65 -30.48 22.55
CA LEU A 8 21.20 -30.31 22.57
C LEU A 8 20.79 -29.27 21.51
N SER A 9 20.17 -29.77 20.45
CA SER A 9 19.07 -29.19 19.66
C SER A 9 19.06 -27.69 19.33
N LEU A 10 19.52 -27.34 18.13
CA LEU A 10 19.22 -26.09 17.40
C LEU A 10 18.12 -26.37 16.35
N LEU A 11 16.82 -26.32 16.71
CA LEU A 11 15.72 -26.49 15.75
C LEU A 11 14.54 -25.50 15.92
N LEU A 12 14.71 -24.39 16.63
CA LEU A 12 13.66 -23.36 16.79
C LEU A 12 13.90 -22.13 15.89
N GLY A 13 14.33 -22.33 14.65
CA GLY A 13 14.75 -21.26 13.75
C GLY A 13 13.67 -20.64 12.85
N CYS A 14 12.47 -21.24 12.74
CA CYS A 14 11.43 -20.74 11.84
C CYS A 14 10.22 -20.25 12.65
N VAL A 15 10.19 -18.97 12.98
CA VAL A 15 8.90 -18.30 13.27
C VAL A 15 8.18 -18.19 11.93
N GLY A 16 7.10 -18.96 11.76
CA GLY A 16 6.25 -18.84 10.59
C GLY A 16 5.60 -17.46 10.57
N ASN A 17 5.99 -16.60 9.63
CA ASN A 17 5.25 -15.39 9.33
C ASN A 17 4.03 -15.78 8.52
N ALA A 18 2.94 -16.14 9.21
CA ALA A 18 1.66 -16.37 8.56
C ALA A 18 1.26 -15.09 7.79
N PRO A 19 0.79 -15.20 6.54
CA PRO A 19 0.22 -14.05 5.85
C PRO A 19 -0.90 -13.44 6.69
N VAL A 20 -0.85 -12.12 6.89
CA VAL A 20 -1.95 -11.37 7.49
C VAL A 20 -2.89 -10.95 6.38
N GLU A 21 -4.15 -11.34 6.47
CA GLU A 21 -5.17 -10.93 5.51
C GLU A 21 -5.48 -9.43 5.71
N PRO A 22 -5.43 -8.60 4.65
CA PRO A 22 -5.83 -7.21 4.77
C PRO A 22 -7.32 -7.07 5.11
N PRO A 23 -7.72 -5.95 5.74
CA PRO A 23 -9.12 -5.68 5.97
C PRO A 23 -9.87 -5.59 4.64
N SER A 24 -11.11 -6.07 4.62
CA SER A 24 -11.99 -5.89 3.47
C SER A 24 -12.45 -4.43 3.38
N LEU A 25 -11.93 -3.70 2.41
CA LEU A 25 -12.26 -2.29 2.16
C LEU A 25 -13.26 -2.15 0.98
N ASP A 26 -13.93 -1.00 0.89
CA ASP A 26 -14.90 -0.74 -0.18
C ASP A 26 -14.18 -0.51 -1.53
N LEU A 27 -14.24 -1.52 -2.41
CA LEU A 27 -13.67 -1.48 -3.76
C LEU A 27 -14.36 -0.45 -4.67
N ALA A 28 -15.67 -0.22 -4.52
CA ALA A 28 -16.40 0.74 -5.34
C ALA A 28 -15.99 2.18 -4.97
N MET A 29 -15.82 2.45 -3.68
CA MET A 29 -15.24 3.71 -3.20
C MET A 29 -13.78 3.85 -3.63
N PHE A 30 -12.98 2.78 -3.56
CA PHE A 30 -11.61 2.80 -4.03
C PHE A 30 -11.54 3.23 -5.49
N ALA A 31 -12.31 2.56 -6.36
CA ALA A 31 -12.32 2.81 -7.79
C ALA A 31 -12.76 4.23 -8.16
N SER A 32 -13.79 4.74 -7.49
CA SER A 32 -14.41 6.03 -7.85
C SER A 32 -13.74 7.24 -7.19
N ARG A 33 -13.06 7.07 -6.05
CA ARG A 33 -12.52 8.19 -5.25
C ARG A 33 -11.03 8.07 -4.95
N VAL A 34 -10.56 6.91 -4.48
CA VAL A 34 -9.16 6.76 -4.05
C VAL A 34 -8.20 6.58 -5.22
N GLN A 35 -8.56 5.74 -6.19
CA GLN A 35 -7.73 5.48 -7.37
C GLN A 35 -7.38 6.77 -8.13
N PRO A 36 -8.30 7.71 -8.38
CA PRO A 36 -7.96 9.02 -8.96
C PRO A 36 -6.91 9.81 -8.16
N VAL A 37 -7.02 9.82 -6.82
CA VAL A 37 -6.05 10.48 -5.94
C VAL A 37 -4.67 9.85 -6.08
N LEU A 38 -4.57 8.53 -5.99
CA LEU A 38 -3.30 7.80 -6.12
C LEU A 38 -2.68 7.99 -7.50
N ALA A 39 -3.50 7.95 -8.56
CA ALA A 39 -3.05 8.19 -9.93
C ALA A 39 -2.44 9.59 -10.08
N ALA A 40 -3.13 10.62 -9.60
CA ALA A 40 -2.70 12.01 -9.77
C ALA A 40 -1.50 12.39 -8.90
N ARG A 41 -1.41 11.87 -7.67
CA ARG A 41 -0.46 12.35 -6.66
C ARG A 41 0.71 11.40 -6.42
N CYS A 42 0.58 10.11 -6.75
CA CYS A 42 1.53 9.08 -6.35
C CYS A 42 2.17 8.33 -7.54
N ALA A 43 1.49 8.21 -8.68
CA ALA A 43 1.86 7.30 -9.76
C ALA A 43 3.06 7.71 -10.63
N SER A 44 3.77 8.79 -10.27
CA SER A 44 4.94 9.21 -11.04
C SER A 44 6.00 8.09 -11.08
N PRO A 45 6.76 7.94 -12.19
CA PRO A 45 7.76 6.87 -12.32
C PRO A 45 8.86 6.94 -11.25
N ALA A 46 9.19 8.15 -10.78
CA ALA A 46 10.17 8.35 -9.71
C ALA A 46 9.65 7.87 -8.34
N CYS A 47 8.34 7.85 -8.12
CA CYS A 47 7.71 7.52 -6.84
C CYS A 47 7.06 6.13 -6.89
N HIS A 48 5.78 5.99 -7.23
CA HIS A 48 5.04 4.72 -7.15
C HIS A 48 4.67 4.09 -8.50
N GLY A 49 5.03 4.72 -9.62
CA GLY A 49 4.83 4.20 -10.96
C GLY A 49 5.90 3.19 -11.40
N SER A 50 6.16 2.14 -10.61
CA SER A 50 7.03 1.02 -11.01
C SER A 50 6.76 -0.26 -10.21
N ASP A 51 7.17 -1.41 -10.76
CA ASP A 51 7.04 -2.74 -10.16
C ASP A 51 7.85 -2.94 -8.87
N ARG A 52 8.91 -2.14 -8.66
CA ARG A 52 9.81 -2.25 -7.51
C ARG A 52 9.33 -1.54 -6.24
N ARG A 53 8.13 -0.95 -6.26
CA ARG A 53 7.62 -0.15 -5.14
C ARG A 53 6.58 -0.95 -4.36
N ARG A 54 6.67 -0.88 -3.02
CA ARG A 54 5.73 -1.56 -2.12
C ARG A 54 4.30 -1.08 -2.34
N LEU A 55 4.11 0.24 -2.35
CA LEU A 55 2.94 0.84 -2.96
C LEU A 55 3.25 1.02 -4.44
N ARG A 56 2.68 0.17 -5.29
CA ARG A 56 2.74 0.32 -6.75
C ARG A 56 1.41 0.85 -7.22
N VAL A 57 1.44 1.83 -8.14
CA VAL A 57 0.23 2.44 -8.67
C VAL A 57 0.26 2.36 -10.19
N TYR A 58 -0.67 1.57 -10.73
CA TYR A 58 -1.04 1.62 -12.13
C TYR A 58 -1.93 2.84 -12.39
N ALA A 59 -1.65 3.58 -13.45
CA ALA A 59 -2.45 4.75 -13.81
C ALA A 59 -2.39 5.06 -15.32
N PRO A 60 -3.43 5.71 -15.88
CA PRO A 60 -3.38 6.23 -17.24
C PRO A 60 -2.17 7.17 -17.43
N GLY A 61 -1.44 7.02 -18.53
CA GLY A 61 -0.25 7.83 -18.84
C GLY A 61 1.01 7.47 -18.04
N PHE A 62 0.92 6.51 -17.13
CA PHE A 62 2.02 6.10 -16.26
C PHE A 62 2.31 4.60 -16.37
N PHE A 63 2.65 3.98 -15.24
CA PHE A 63 3.00 2.58 -15.13
C PHE A 63 1.79 1.68 -15.40
N ARG A 64 2.01 0.58 -16.12
CA ARG A 64 0.99 -0.39 -16.56
C ARG A 64 1.49 -1.81 -16.34
N SER A 65 0.58 -2.75 -16.18
CA SER A 65 0.91 -4.17 -16.02
C SER A 65 1.47 -4.79 -17.31
N ASP A 66 0.95 -4.37 -18.46
CA ASP A 66 1.56 -4.67 -19.76
C ASP A 66 2.67 -3.63 -20.05
N PRO A 67 3.95 -4.04 -20.12
CA PRO A 67 5.06 -3.11 -20.37
C PRO A 67 4.94 -2.38 -21.72
N ARG A 68 4.20 -2.93 -22.69
CA ARG A 68 3.96 -2.30 -24.00
C ARG A 68 2.96 -1.14 -23.93
N ARG A 69 2.22 -1.03 -22.82
CA ARG A 69 1.19 -0.01 -22.59
C ARG A 69 1.64 1.07 -21.61
N VAL A 70 2.86 0.98 -21.05
CA VAL A 70 3.42 2.04 -20.21
C VAL A 70 3.36 3.38 -20.96
N HIS A 71 2.95 4.43 -20.25
CA HIS A 71 2.70 5.77 -20.78
C HIS A 71 1.50 5.94 -21.73
N ARG A 72 0.68 4.90 -21.96
CA ARG A 72 -0.59 5.05 -22.67
C ARG A 72 -1.63 5.68 -21.75
N ASP A 73 -2.22 6.78 -22.20
CA ASP A 73 -3.31 7.47 -21.53
C ASP A 73 -4.65 6.82 -21.88
N GLU A 74 -4.96 5.74 -21.18
CA GLU A 74 -6.16 4.95 -21.35
C GLU A 74 -6.57 4.37 -19.99
N PRO A 75 -7.85 3.98 -19.81
CA PRO A 75 -8.29 3.38 -18.55
C PRO A 75 -7.43 2.18 -18.13
N ILE A 76 -7.19 2.07 -16.82
CA ILE A 76 -6.57 0.88 -16.25
C ILE A 76 -7.54 -0.30 -16.33
N THR A 77 -6.99 -1.52 -16.37
CA THR A 77 -7.80 -2.74 -16.36
C THR A 77 -8.39 -3.01 -14.98
N ALA A 78 -9.39 -3.90 -14.89
CA ALA A 78 -9.92 -4.36 -13.61
C ALA A 78 -8.84 -5.01 -12.73
N ASP A 79 -7.91 -5.77 -13.33
CA ASP A 79 -6.80 -6.40 -12.60
C ASP A 79 -5.79 -5.37 -12.06
N GLU A 80 -5.49 -4.33 -12.85
CA GLU A 80 -4.64 -3.21 -12.41
C GLU A 80 -5.31 -2.45 -11.25
N LEU A 81 -6.61 -2.17 -11.35
CA LEU A 81 -7.39 -1.53 -10.30
C LEU A 81 -7.39 -2.37 -9.02
N ALA A 82 -7.68 -3.66 -9.11
CA ALA A 82 -7.67 -4.57 -7.97
C ALA A 82 -6.26 -4.72 -7.37
N ALA A 83 -5.21 -4.66 -8.19
CA ALA A 83 -3.84 -4.69 -7.70
C ALA A 83 -3.44 -3.40 -6.97
N ASN A 84 -3.92 -2.24 -7.40
CA ASN A 84 -3.73 -0.97 -6.69
C ASN A 84 -4.45 -0.99 -5.35
N GLU A 85 -5.70 -1.46 -5.31
CA GLU A 85 -6.49 -1.60 -4.08
C GLU A 85 -5.78 -2.49 -3.07
N ARG A 86 -5.39 -3.70 -3.45
CA ARG A 86 -4.65 -4.62 -2.56
C ARG A 86 -3.35 -4.01 -2.05
N SER A 87 -2.61 -3.32 -2.91
CA SER A 87 -1.35 -2.68 -2.52
C SER A 87 -1.57 -1.55 -1.52
N ALA A 88 -2.65 -0.78 -1.67
CA ALA A 88 -3.03 0.28 -0.74
C ALA A 88 -3.54 -0.28 0.60
N ALA A 89 -4.42 -1.30 0.55
CA ALA A 89 -4.95 -1.99 1.73
C ALA A 89 -3.85 -2.63 2.59
N ALA A 90 -2.75 -3.08 1.99
CA ALA A 90 -1.62 -3.62 2.75
C ALA A 90 -0.96 -2.60 3.70
N PHE A 91 -1.11 -1.29 3.48
CA PHE A 91 -0.60 -0.25 4.40
C PHE A 91 -1.57 0.07 5.55
N VAL A 92 -2.72 -0.59 5.55
CA VAL A 92 -3.77 -0.45 6.54
C VAL A 92 -3.73 -1.62 7.54
N VAL A 93 -3.11 -2.74 7.16
CA VAL A 93 -2.87 -3.90 8.03
C VAL A 93 -2.19 -3.47 9.32
N GLU A 94 -2.78 -3.87 10.46
CA GLU A 94 -2.28 -3.60 11.83
C GLU A 94 -2.15 -2.11 12.19
N ALA A 95 -2.67 -1.19 11.37
CA ALA A 95 -2.74 0.22 11.73
C ALA A 95 -3.71 0.40 12.93
N PRO A 96 -3.30 1.08 14.02
CA PRO A 96 -4.16 1.28 15.18
C PRO A 96 -5.44 2.07 14.88
N SER A 97 -5.38 2.96 13.88
CA SER A 97 -6.50 3.76 13.40
C SER A 97 -6.31 4.12 11.93
N ALA A 98 -7.37 4.59 11.28
CA ALA A 98 -7.28 5.08 9.89
C ALA A 98 -6.24 6.19 9.71
N ALA A 99 -6.09 7.08 10.70
CA ALA A 99 -5.17 8.20 10.65
C ALA A 99 -3.70 7.81 10.84
N GLU A 100 -3.45 6.66 11.47
CA GLU A 100 -2.10 6.16 11.73
C GLU A 100 -1.57 5.23 10.62
N SER A 101 -2.41 4.85 9.65
CA SER A 101 -1.98 4.09 8.48
C SER A 101 -0.81 4.78 7.77
N LEU A 102 0.17 3.99 7.33
CA LEU A 102 1.28 4.50 6.51
C LEU A 102 0.82 5.03 5.14
N LEU A 103 -0.38 4.67 4.69
CA LEU A 103 -0.99 5.26 3.49
C LEU A 103 -1.38 6.74 3.70
N VAL A 104 -1.58 7.14 4.96
CA VAL A 104 -1.99 8.50 5.37
C VAL A 104 -0.79 9.30 5.91
N THR A 105 -0.03 8.73 6.85
CA THR A 105 1.02 9.48 7.57
C THR A 105 2.23 9.82 6.70
N LYS A 106 2.58 8.96 5.71
CA LYS A 106 3.69 9.21 4.77
C LYS A 106 3.43 10.44 3.87
N PRO A 107 2.33 10.52 3.11
CA PRO A 107 2.06 11.68 2.27
C PRO A 107 1.78 12.98 3.06
N LEU A 108 1.40 12.90 4.33
CA LEU A 108 1.38 14.07 5.24
C LEU A 108 2.77 14.48 5.75
N HIS A 109 3.80 13.68 5.46
CA HIS A 109 5.16 13.83 5.96
C HIS A 109 5.28 13.77 7.51
N GLN A 110 4.31 13.15 8.18
CA GLN A 110 4.38 12.85 9.62
C GLN A 110 5.37 11.72 9.92
N VAL A 111 5.61 10.87 8.93
CA VAL A 111 6.71 9.90 8.90
C VAL A 111 7.54 10.11 7.65
N ALA A 112 8.80 9.67 7.66
CA ALA A 112 9.71 9.85 6.54
C ALA A 112 9.12 9.33 5.22
N HIS A 113 9.10 10.22 4.23
CA HIS A 113 8.57 9.97 2.90
C HIS A 113 9.47 10.61 1.85
N LEU A 114 10.01 9.81 0.93
CA LEU A 114 10.96 10.28 -0.08
C LEU A 114 10.38 11.40 -0.96
N GLY A 115 9.08 11.34 -1.26
CA GLY A 115 8.38 12.37 -2.01
C GLY A 115 8.08 13.65 -1.22
N GLY A 116 8.48 13.73 0.05
CA GLY A 116 8.14 14.82 0.95
C GLY A 116 6.63 14.85 1.28
N GLN A 117 6.12 16.04 1.55
CA GLN A 117 4.69 16.25 1.77
C GLN A 117 3.96 16.28 0.42
N VAL A 118 2.94 15.43 0.29
CA VAL A 118 2.10 15.30 -0.92
C VAL A 118 0.77 16.03 -0.74
N PHE A 119 0.20 16.03 0.47
CA PHE A 119 -1.00 16.78 0.80
C PHE A 119 -0.95 17.28 2.25
N SER A 120 -1.83 18.21 2.57
CA SER A 120 -2.08 18.69 3.92
C SER A 120 -3.23 17.92 4.59
N ALA A 121 -3.36 18.05 5.92
CA ALA A 121 -4.45 17.40 6.65
C ALA A 121 -5.84 17.98 6.30
N SER A 122 -5.90 19.19 5.76
CA SER A 122 -7.14 19.85 5.32
C SER A 122 -7.53 19.55 3.88
N ASP A 123 -6.73 18.81 3.13
CA ASP A 123 -7.01 18.52 1.72
C ASP A 123 -8.11 17.44 1.58
N ASP A 124 -8.93 17.56 0.54
CA ASP A 124 -10.02 16.60 0.26
C ASP A 124 -9.47 15.20 -0.08
N GLU A 125 -8.29 15.13 -0.68
CA GLU A 125 -7.59 13.87 -0.96
C GLU A 125 -7.21 13.14 0.32
N HIS A 126 -6.76 13.86 1.35
CA HIS A 126 -6.49 13.30 2.66
C HIS A 126 -7.78 12.76 3.29
N ALA A 127 -8.85 13.54 3.28
CA ALA A 127 -10.15 13.13 3.79
C ALA A 127 -10.70 11.89 3.03
N THR A 128 -10.46 11.81 1.73
CA THR A 128 -10.87 10.69 0.87
C THR A 128 -10.17 9.38 1.27
N LEU A 129 -8.86 9.43 1.52
CA LEU A 129 -8.11 8.26 2.00
C LEU A 129 -8.61 7.79 3.36
N LEU A 130 -8.79 8.71 4.31
CA LEU A 130 -9.32 8.38 5.63
C LEU A 130 -10.72 7.75 5.55
N ALA A 131 -11.61 8.32 4.74
CA ALA A 131 -12.97 7.84 4.59
C ALA A 131 -13.00 6.42 4.01
N TRP A 132 -12.13 6.12 3.02
CA TRP A 132 -12.02 4.78 2.47
C TRP A 132 -11.46 3.77 3.49
N ILE A 133 -10.40 4.11 4.22
CA ILE A 133 -9.82 3.22 5.23
C ILE A 133 -10.86 2.86 6.32
N ARG A 134 -11.69 3.82 6.73
CA ARG A 134 -12.78 3.60 7.72
C ARG A 134 -13.86 2.63 7.25
N THR A 135 -13.96 2.31 5.96
CA THR A 135 -14.89 1.27 5.48
C THR A 135 -14.52 -0.13 5.97
N GLY A 136 -13.26 -0.37 6.35
CA GLY A 136 -12.74 -1.67 6.79
C GLY A 136 -12.95 -2.00 8.26
N ALA A 137 -13.83 -1.28 8.96
CA ALA A 137 -14.10 -1.44 10.39
C ALA A 137 -12.86 -1.30 11.29
N ILE A 138 -11.93 -0.43 10.90
CA ILE A 138 -10.79 -0.03 11.74
C ILE A 138 -11.26 1.13 12.62
N PRO A 139 -10.96 1.10 13.93
CA PRO A 139 -11.37 2.16 14.86
C PRO A 139 -10.86 3.56 14.46
#